data_AF-A0AAC8W5X9-F1
#
_entry.id   AF-A0AAC8W5X9-F1
#
_cell.length_a   1.000
_cell.length_b   1.000
_cell.length_c   1.000
_cell.angle_alpha   90.00
_cell.angle_beta   90.00
_cell.angle_gamma   90.00
#
_symmetry.space_group_name_H-M   'P 1'
#
loop_
_entity.id
_entity.type
_entity.pdbx_description
1 polymer ?
#
loop_
_entity_poly.entity_id
_entity_poly.type
_entity_poly.pdbx_seq_one_letter_code
_entity_poly.pdbx_strand_id
1 'polypeptide(L)'
;MHVAVVDIGSPEKKNLGWAIEGPSLSDSGGDVDRFIERSGEVMRTGPLALGFEAPMYVPMRDLPEYLTRGRSGEANRPFSAGAGCGALVTGLVVVPYILAGLLKACPFATASLDWTTLPTRPGEVFLFEAFVSGVGRKGSVTTVDHVADARAALHRFQAKAAGPAPMTSDLGDSVCLNLLGAALLRTGWPVGVGVLSQPCLVVRAQPALSGAVSA
;
A
#
# COMPACT_ATOMS: atom_id res chain seq x y z
N MET A 1 16.72 0.99 4.19
CA MET A 1 15.44 1.63 3.82
C MET A 1 14.40 1.25 4.86
N HIS A 2 13.51 2.17 5.24
CA HIS A 2 12.33 1.84 6.04
C HIS A 2 11.21 1.36 5.11
N VAL A 3 10.39 0.44 5.60
CA VAL A 3 9.18 0.00 4.93
C VAL A 3 8.01 0.32 5.85
N ALA A 4 6.97 0.92 5.29
CA ALA A 4 5.73 1.20 5.97
C ALA A 4 4.57 0.64 5.16
N VAL A 5 3.58 0.08 5.83
CA VAL A 5 2.33 -0.34 5.19
C VAL A 5 1.15 0.12 6.04
N VAL A 6 0.10 0.58 5.38
CA VAL A 6 -1.19 0.92 5.99
C VAL A 6 -2.25 -0.03 5.46
N ASP A 7 -2.88 -0.79 6.36
CA ASP A 7 -4.13 -1.49 6.10
C ASP A 7 -5.29 -0.48 6.12
N ILE A 8 -5.88 -0.23 4.95
CA ILE A 8 -6.88 0.83 4.79
C ILE A 8 -8.24 0.35 5.28
N GLY A 9 -8.72 1.02 6.30
CA GLY A 9 -10.13 1.02 6.68
C GLY A 9 -10.52 2.30 7.37
N SER A 10 -11.73 2.31 7.92
CA SER A 10 -12.30 3.50 8.57
C SER A 10 -11.58 3.81 9.90
N PRO A 11 -10.89 4.96 10.03
CA PRO A 11 -10.25 5.36 11.29
C PRO A 11 -11.27 5.51 12.43
N GLU A 12 -12.44 6.10 12.14
CA GLU A 12 -13.55 6.27 13.10
C GLU A 12 -14.00 4.93 13.69
N LYS A 13 -14.00 3.86 12.88
CA LYS A 13 -14.42 2.53 13.29
C LYS A 13 -13.26 1.69 13.83
N LYS A 14 -12.06 2.26 13.94
CA LYS A 14 -10.81 1.57 14.33
C LYS A 14 -10.47 0.39 13.43
N ASN A 15 -10.81 0.51 12.13
CA ASN A 15 -10.51 -0.51 11.11
C ASN A 15 -9.27 -0.16 10.28
N LEU A 16 -8.42 0.74 10.77
CA LEU A 16 -7.15 1.10 10.14
C LEU A 16 -6.02 0.54 11.00
N GLY A 17 -5.04 -0.06 10.34
CA GLY A 17 -3.81 -0.52 10.97
C GLY A 17 -2.60 -0.10 10.16
N TRP A 18 -1.46 0.07 10.80
CA TRP A 18 -0.21 0.37 10.11
C TRP A 18 0.98 -0.25 10.83
N ALA A 19 2.04 -0.50 10.08
CA ALA A 19 3.33 -0.94 10.58
C ALA A 19 4.45 -0.19 9.85
N ILE A 20 5.51 0.15 10.57
CA ILE A 20 6.76 0.71 10.05
C ILE A 20 7.90 -0.15 10.58
N GLU A 21 8.84 -0.53 9.73
CA GLU A 21 10.03 -1.28 10.12
C GLU A 21 11.23 -0.88 9.26
N GLY A 22 12.37 -0.68 9.88
CA GLY A 22 13.63 -0.38 9.22
C GLY A 22 14.77 -0.16 10.21
N PRO A 23 15.92 0.36 9.74
CA PRO A 23 17.15 0.41 10.52
C PRO A 23 17.07 1.19 11.83
N SER A 24 16.25 2.24 11.90
CA SER A 24 16.18 3.14 13.07
C SER A 24 14.82 3.18 13.75
N LEU A 25 13.78 2.57 13.16
CA LEU A 25 12.43 2.57 13.71
C LEU A 25 11.70 1.26 13.42
N SER A 26 11.06 0.72 14.45
CA SER A 26 10.00 -0.26 14.36
C SER A 26 8.82 0.23 15.21
N ASP A 27 7.66 0.45 14.58
CA ASP A 27 6.45 0.92 15.27
C ASP A 27 5.19 0.41 14.54
N SER A 28 4.05 0.43 15.22
CA SER A 28 2.75 0.05 14.64
C SER A 28 1.59 0.62 15.43
N GLY A 29 0.43 0.79 14.79
CA GLY A 29 -0.76 1.29 15.46
C GLY A 29 -1.96 1.42 14.52
N GLY A 30 -3.01 2.10 14.99
CA GLY A 30 -4.21 2.40 14.19
C GLY A 30 -4.52 3.90 14.05
N ASP A 31 -3.68 4.76 14.64
CA ASP A 31 -3.83 6.22 14.56
C ASP A 31 -3.10 6.75 13.31
N VAL A 32 -3.85 7.39 12.41
CA VAL A 32 -3.33 7.87 11.12
C VAL A 32 -2.41 9.09 11.27
N ASP A 33 -2.61 9.95 12.25
CA ASP A 33 -1.78 11.14 12.45
C ASP A 33 -0.43 10.74 13.06
N ARG A 34 -0.44 9.79 14.00
CA ARG A 34 0.77 9.15 14.49
C ARG A 34 1.53 8.46 13.36
N PHE A 35 0.84 7.76 12.46
CA PHE A 35 1.50 7.17 11.29
C PHE A 35 2.24 8.21 10.45
N ILE A 36 1.61 9.37 10.19
CA ILE A 36 2.21 10.47 9.44
C ILE A 36 3.43 11.04 10.18
N GLU A 37 3.32 11.25 11.49
CA GLU A 37 4.43 11.74 12.32
C GLU A 37 5.64 10.82 12.25
N ARG A 38 5.44 9.52 12.56
CA ARG A 38 6.51 8.52 12.56
C ARG A 38 7.11 8.30 11.17
N SER A 39 6.28 8.29 10.13
CA SER A 39 6.74 8.20 8.74
C SER A 39 7.55 9.44 8.33
N GLY A 40 7.14 10.63 8.77
CA GLY A 40 7.89 11.86 8.56
C GLY A 40 9.27 11.84 9.22
N GLU A 41 9.39 11.29 10.43
CA GLU A 41 10.69 11.13 11.10
C GLU A 41 11.64 10.22 10.31
N VAL A 42 11.16 9.07 9.83
CA VAL A 42 12.01 8.15 9.04
C VAL A 42 12.36 8.75 7.68
N MET A 43 11.47 9.49 7.05
CA MET A 43 11.75 10.17 5.77
C MET A 43 12.85 11.22 5.90
N ARG A 44 12.99 11.90 7.05
CA ARG A 44 14.07 12.90 7.24
C ARG A 44 15.45 12.29 7.32
N THR A 45 15.55 11.03 7.73
CA THR A 45 16.83 10.36 8.00
C THR A 45 17.14 9.24 7.01
N GLY A 46 16.17 8.80 6.20
CA GLY A 46 16.37 7.76 5.22
C GLY A 46 15.23 7.58 4.21
N PRO A 47 15.40 6.66 3.26
CA PRO A 47 14.38 6.35 2.26
C PRO A 47 13.24 5.52 2.86
N LEU A 48 12.05 5.67 2.26
CA LEU A 48 10.81 4.98 2.67
C LEU A 48 10.15 4.26 1.50
N ALA A 49 9.87 2.97 1.64
CA ALA A 49 8.87 2.28 0.81
C ALA A 49 7.53 2.28 1.56
N LEU A 50 6.47 2.78 0.94
CA LEU A 50 5.15 2.98 1.54
C LEU A 50 4.07 2.22 0.76
N GLY A 51 3.48 1.21 1.41
CA GLY A 51 2.40 0.41 0.87
C GLY A 51 1.03 0.80 1.42
N PHE A 52 0.00 0.68 0.60
CA PHE A 52 -1.40 0.83 1.02
C PHE A 52 -2.20 -0.44 0.68
N GLU A 53 -2.87 -1.02 1.67
CA GLU A 53 -3.78 -2.16 1.48
C GLU A 53 -5.12 -1.64 1.00
N ALA A 54 -5.25 -1.49 -0.31
CA ALA A 54 -6.49 -1.25 -1.03
C ALA A 54 -6.18 -1.30 -2.53
N PRO A 55 -7.16 -1.53 -3.41
CA PRO A 55 -6.92 -1.45 -4.84
C PRO A 55 -6.45 -0.04 -5.24
N MET A 56 -5.22 0.07 -5.74
CA MET A 56 -4.52 1.33 -6.03
C MET A 56 -4.27 1.56 -7.52
N TYR A 57 -4.83 0.71 -8.37
CA TYR A 57 -4.96 0.99 -9.79
C TYR A 57 -6.23 0.37 -10.37
N VAL A 58 -6.74 0.99 -11.43
CA VAL A 58 -7.84 0.47 -12.23
C VAL A 58 -7.30 0.12 -13.61
N PRO A 59 -7.43 -1.13 -14.09
CA PRO A 59 -6.98 -1.51 -15.43
C PRO A 59 -7.82 -0.78 -16.49
N MET A 60 -7.14 -0.25 -17.51
CA MET A 60 -7.81 0.33 -18.68
C MET A 60 -8.03 -0.79 -19.70
N ARG A 61 -9.26 -0.91 -20.20
CA ARG A 61 -9.68 -2.03 -21.05
C ARG A 61 -10.51 -1.53 -22.22
N ASP A 62 -10.31 -2.16 -23.37
CA ASP A 62 -10.94 -1.76 -24.62
C ASP A 62 -12.26 -2.51 -24.89
N LEU A 63 -12.52 -3.60 -24.17
CA LEU A 63 -13.71 -4.43 -24.34
C LEU A 63 -14.73 -4.16 -23.21
N PRO A 64 -15.96 -3.74 -23.53
CA PRO A 64 -17.00 -3.42 -22.55
C PRO A 64 -17.26 -4.52 -21.51
N GLU A 65 -17.26 -5.78 -21.92
CA GLU A 65 -17.49 -6.95 -21.07
C GLU A 65 -16.39 -7.17 -20.02
N TYR A 66 -15.22 -6.54 -20.18
CA TYR A 66 -14.12 -6.65 -19.24
C TYR A 66 -13.97 -5.46 -18.31
N LEU A 67 -14.70 -4.35 -18.53
CA LEU A 67 -14.51 -3.10 -17.77
C LEU A 67 -14.54 -3.31 -16.26
N THR A 68 -15.45 -4.15 -15.76
CA THR A 68 -15.59 -4.45 -14.32
C THR A 68 -14.95 -5.76 -13.89
N ARG A 69 -14.23 -6.47 -14.76
CA ARG A 69 -13.59 -7.75 -14.41
C ARG A 69 -12.46 -7.55 -13.37
N GLY A 70 -12.18 -8.58 -12.58
CA GLY A 70 -11.03 -8.58 -11.68
C GLY A 70 -9.71 -8.42 -12.45
N ARG A 71 -8.71 -7.87 -11.77
CA ARG A 71 -7.35 -7.69 -12.31
C ARG A 71 -6.69 -9.03 -12.55
N SER A 72 -5.74 -9.10 -13.47
CA SER A 72 -5.00 -10.33 -13.75
C SER A 72 -4.26 -10.80 -12.49
N GLY A 73 -4.68 -11.95 -11.94
CA GLY A 73 -4.17 -12.50 -10.67
C GLY A 73 -5.09 -12.30 -9.46
N GLU A 74 -6.18 -11.53 -9.59
CA GLU A 74 -7.27 -11.56 -8.60
C GLU A 74 -8.04 -12.89 -8.69
N ALA A 75 -8.52 -13.36 -7.53
CA ALA A 75 -9.37 -14.55 -7.44
C ALA A 75 -10.84 -14.18 -7.74
N ASN A 76 -11.79 -14.82 -7.05
CA ASN A 76 -13.21 -14.69 -7.36
C ASN A 76 -13.86 -13.33 -7.05
N ARG A 77 -13.17 -12.42 -6.35
CA ARG A 77 -13.72 -11.10 -5.97
C ARG A 77 -12.92 -10.00 -6.66
N PRO A 78 -13.51 -9.32 -7.66
CA PRO A 78 -12.81 -8.25 -8.37
C PRO A 78 -12.73 -6.99 -7.51
N PHE A 79 -11.70 -6.17 -7.74
CA PHE A 79 -11.59 -4.83 -7.12
C PHE A 79 -12.85 -3.96 -7.30
N SER A 80 -13.61 -4.20 -8.37
CA SER A 80 -14.81 -3.46 -8.77
C SER A 80 -16.08 -3.85 -8.01
N ALA A 81 -16.06 -4.87 -7.15
CA ALA A 81 -17.25 -5.38 -6.49
C ALA A 81 -17.07 -5.63 -4.98
N GLY A 82 -18.18 -5.50 -4.24
CA GLY A 82 -18.25 -5.80 -2.81
C GLY A 82 -17.20 -5.04 -2.01
N ALA A 83 -16.42 -5.78 -1.22
CA ALA A 83 -15.38 -5.22 -0.34
C ALA A 83 -14.28 -4.47 -1.11
N GLY A 84 -13.93 -4.90 -2.33
CA GLY A 84 -12.88 -4.26 -3.12
C GLY A 84 -13.22 -2.80 -3.49
N CYS A 85 -14.47 -2.57 -3.89
CA CYS A 85 -14.95 -1.22 -4.24
C CYS A 85 -14.98 -0.31 -3.01
N GLY A 86 -15.44 -0.84 -1.87
CA GLY A 86 -15.43 -0.10 -0.59
C GLY A 86 -14.02 0.25 -0.12
N ALA A 87 -13.08 -0.70 -0.20
CA ALA A 87 -11.68 -0.47 0.15
C ALA A 87 -11.02 0.56 -0.78
N LEU A 88 -11.28 0.47 -2.09
CA LEU A 88 -10.81 1.45 -3.08
C LEU A 88 -11.30 2.86 -2.72
N VAL A 89 -12.61 3.05 -2.51
CA VAL A 89 -13.17 4.38 -2.19
C VAL A 89 -12.62 4.91 -0.85
N THR A 90 -12.45 4.03 0.15
CA THR A 90 -11.83 4.42 1.42
C THR A 90 -10.37 4.86 1.20
N GLY A 91 -9.62 4.14 0.36
CA GLY A 91 -8.26 4.48 -0.03
C GLY A 91 -8.17 5.83 -0.74
N LEU A 92 -9.12 6.18 -1.61
CA LEU A 92 -9.18 7.48 -2.28
C LEU A 92 -9.33 8.67 -1.32
N VAL A 93 -9.75 8.43 -0.08
CA VAL A 93 -9.86 9.46 0.97
C VAL A 93 -8.64 9.44 1.89
N VAL A 94 -8.27 8.24 2.38
CA VAL A 94 -7.20 8.08 3.38
C VAL A 94 -5.81 8.32 2.77
N VAL A 95 -5.55 7.84 1.56
CA VAL A 95 -4.22 7.97 0.93
C VAL A 95 -3.85 9.43 0.68
N PRO A 96 -4.70 10.29 0.07
CA PRO A 96 -4.38 11.71 -0.06
C PRO A 96 -4.18 12.43 1.28
N TYR A 97 -4.93 12.06 2.33
CA TYR A 97 -4.74 12.62 3.67
C TYR A 97 -3.31 12.35 4.19
N ILE A 98 -2.88 11.09 4.09
CA ILE A 98 -1.53 10.67 4.48
C ILE A 98 -0.47 11.37 3.62
N LEU A 99 -0.60 11.35 2.30
CA LEU A 99 0.39 11.94 1.39
C LEU A 99 0.53 13.46 1.57
N ALA A 100 -0.57 14.17 1.83
CA ALA A 100 -0.52 15.60 2.14
C ALA A 100 0.17 15.86 3.49
N GLY A 101 -0.11 15.04 4.50
CA GLY A 101 0.54 15.11 5.80
C GLY A 101 2.06 14.87 5.70
N LEU A 102 2.47 13.85 4.95
CA LEU A 102 3.88 13.53 4.74
C LEU A 102 4.62 14.64 3.99
N LEU A 103 4.03 15.19 2.93
CA LEU A 103 4.63 16.30 2.19
C LEU A 103 4.76 17.56 3.07
N LYS A 104 3.76 17.83 3.93
CA LYS A 104 3.85 18.91 4.92
C LYS A 104 4.98 18.66 5.94
N ALA A 105 5.15 17.42 6.38
CA ALA A 105 6.19 17.04 7.35
C ALA A 105 7.61 17.05 6.74
N CYS A 106 7.73 16.76 5.44
CA CYS A 106 8.96 16.72 4.68
C CYS A 106 8.80 17.40 3.30
N PRO A 107 8.82 18.74 3.21
CA PRO A 107 8.52 19.47 1.96
C PRO A 107 9.49 19.22 0.79
N PHE A 108 10.67 18.67 1.08
CA PHE A 108 11.69 18.31 0.09
C PHE A 108 11.55 16.87 -0.42
N ALA A 109 10.58 16.11 0.09
CA ALA A 109 10.42 14.71 -0.27
C ALA A 109 10.05 14.55 -1.74
N THR A 110 10.49 13.45 -2.32
CA THR A 110 10.15 13.03 -3.69
C THR A 110 9.47 11.68 -3.64
N ALA A 111 8.59 11.42 -4.59
CA ALA A 111 7.88 10.15 -4.69
C ALA A 111 8.12 9.49 -6.05
N SER A 112 8.21 8.16 -6.04
CA SER A 112 8.31 7.32 -7.23
C SER A 112 7.32 6.17 -7.16
N LEU A 113 6.85 5.73 -8.33
CA LEU A 113 6.11 4.47 -8.54
C LEU A 113 6.97 3.44 -9.27
N ASP A 114 8.21 3.78 -9.62
CA ASP A 114 9.14 2.91 -10.33
C ASP A 114 9.88 2.00 -9.34
N TRP A 115 9.52 0.72 -9.34
CA TRP A 115 10.13 -0.29 -8.48
C TRP A 115 11.40 -0.91 -9.06
N THR A 116 11.83 -0.49 -10.26
CA THR A 116 13.13 -0.90 -10.81
C THR A 116 14.29 -0.16 -10.15
N THR A 117 14.02 0.99 -9.53
CA THR A 117 14.99 1.79 -8.77
C THR A 117 14.40 2.15 -7.40
N LEU A 118 14.65 1.29 -6.40
CA LEU A 118 14.22 1.56 -5.03
C LEU A 118 14.96 2.76 -4.42
N PRO A 119 14.31 3.49 -3.49
CA PRO A 119 14.86 4.72 -2.94
C PRO A 119 16.06 4.43 -2.03
N THR A 120 17.06 5.30 -2.09
CA THR A 120 18.34 5.14 -1.37
C THR A 120 18.69 6.34 -0.50
N ARG A 121 18.05 7.50 -0.71
CA ARG A 121 18.36 8.74 -0.01
C ARG A 121 17.22 9.18 0.93
N PRO A 122 17.53 9.97 1.96
CA PRO A 122 16.51 10.63 2.77
C PRO A 122 15.51 11.41 1.92
N GLY A 123 14.24 11.33 2.27
CA GLY A 123 13.14 12.00 1.58
C GLY A 123 12.68 11.33 0.29
N GLU A 124 13.36 10.29 -0.19
CA GLU A 124 12.87 9.49 -1.32
C GLU A 124 11.83 8.48 -0.85
N VAL A 125 10.65 8.55 -1.43
CA VAL A 125 9.52 7.68 -1.13
C VAL A 125 9.17 6.84 -2.35
N PHE A 126 9.01 5.54 -2.18
CA PHE A 126 8.46 4.65 -3.18
C PHE A 126 7.09 4.16 -2.75
N LEU A 127 6.07 4.29 -3.61
CA LEU A 127 4.70 3.87 -3.30
C LEU A 127 4.33 2.56 -3.98
N PHE A 128 3.59 1.70 -3.28
CA PHE A 128 3.09 0.44 -3.82
C PHE A 128 1.70 0.05 -3.27
N GLU A 129 1.05 -0.88 -3.96
CA GLU A 129 -0.17 -1.54 -3.48
C GLU A 129 0.21 -2.76 -2.62
N ALA A 130 -0.28 -2.80 -1.39
CA ALA A 130 -0.33 -4.03 -0.61
C ALA A 130 -1.64 -4.77 -0.95
N PHE A 131 -1.55 -6.08 -1.17
CA PHE A 131 -2.72 -6.91 -1.47
C PHE A 131 -2.79 -8.08 -0.49
N VAL A 132 -3.58 -7.93 0.58
CA VAL A 132 -3.68 -8.93 1.64
C VAL A 132 -4.98 -9.71 1.47
N SER A 133 -4.95 -10.76 0.63
CA SER A 133 -6.16 -11.50 0.29
C SER A 133 -6.48 -12.61 1.30
N GLY A 134 -7.70 -12.60 1.83
CA GLY A 134 -8.27 -13.57 2.78
C GLY A 134 -8.42 -15.04 2.33
N VAL A 135 -7.71 -15.49 1.28
CA VAL A 135 -7.74 -16.88 0.77
C VAL A 135 -7.03 -17.80 1.78
N GLY A 136 -7.60 -17.96 2.96
CA GLY A 136 -6.94 -18.59 4.11
C GLY A 136 -7.67 -18.40 5.44
N ARG A 137 -8.60 -17.42 5.56
CA ARG A 137 -9.50 -17.31 6.72
C ARG A 137 -10.58 -18.39 6.65
N LYS A 138 -10.19 -19.67 6.77
CA LYS A 138 -11.10 -20.80 7.00
C LYS A 138 -11.20 -21.05 8.50
N GLY A 139 -12.39 -20.90 9.06
CA GLY A 139 -12.65 -21.12 10.49
C GLY A 139 -12.79 -19.83 11.30
N SER A 140 -13.28 -19.99 12.53
CA SER A 140 -13.69 -19.02 13.56
C SER A 140 -12.64 -17.94 13.94
N VAL A 141 -12.14 -17.17 12.97
CA VAL A 141 -11.36 -15.96 13.24
C VAL A 141 -12.36 -14.84 13.53
N THR A 142 -12.56 -14.55 14.81
CA THR A 142 -13.54 -13.57 15.29
C THR A 142 -13.01 -12.14 15.31
N THR A 143 -11.71 -11.92 15.06
CA THR A 143 -11.08 -10.59 15.07
C THR A 143 -10.12 -10.42 13.91
N VAL A 144 -10.38 -9.42 13.06
CA VAL A 144 -9.43 -8.96 12.05
C VAL A 144 -8.41 -8.07 12.74
N ASP A 145 -7.12 -8.39 12.62
CA ASP A 145 -6.02 -7.57 13.13
C ASP A 145 -5.36 -6.81 11.98
N HIS A 146 -5.79 -5.56 11.80
CA HIS A 146 -5.31 -4.68 10.73
C HIS A 146 -3.82 -4.35 10.84
N VAL A 147 -3.27 -4.32 12.06
CA VAL A 147 -1.82 -4.10 12.26
C VAL A 147 -1.05 -5.33 11.79
N ALA A 148 -1.57 -6.53 12.06
CA ALA A 148 -0.93 -7.76 11.64
C ALA A 148 -0.99 -7.95 10.11
N ASP A 149 -2.09 -7.58 9.45
CA ASP A 149 -2.20 -7.59 7.99
C ASP A 149 -1.23 -6.57 7.34
N ALA A 150 -1.12 -5.35 7.88
CA ALA A 150 -0.11 -4.37 7.45
C ALA A 150 1.32 -4.92 7.61
N ARG A 151 1.62 -5.58 8.74
CA ARG A 151 2.94 -6.18 8.99
C ARG A 151 3.24 -7.34 8.02
N ALA A 152 2.27 -8.18 7.70
CA ALA A 152 2.44 -9.26 6.75
C ALA A 152 2.81 -8.75 5.34
N ALA A 153 2.14 -7.69 4.88
CA ALA A 153 2.46 -7.01 3.64
C ALA A 153 3.85 -6.36 3.65
N LEU A 154 4.22 -5.72 4.77
CA LEU A 154 5.54 -5.14 4.98
C LEU A 154 6.64 -6.20 4.84
N HIS A 155 6.53 -7.31 5.55
CA HIS A 155 7.52 -8.40 5.51
C HIS A 155 7.62 -9.02 4.13
N ARG A 156 6.48 -9.13 3.42
CA ARG A 156 6.47 -9.60 2.05
C ARG A 156 7.23 -8.67 1.11
N PHE A 157 7.05 -7.35 1.25
CA PHE A 157 7.79 -6.36 0.47
C PHE A 157 9.29 -6.47 0.75
N GLN A 158 9.71 -6.53 2.02
CA GLN A 158 11.11 -6.70 2.41
C GLN A 158 11.72 -7.97 1.80
N ALA A 159 11.01 -9.09 1.86
CA ALA A 159 11.46 -10.35 1.26
C ALA A 159 11.61 -10.25 -0.27
N LYS A 160 10.73 -9.52 -0.96
CA LYS A 160 10.88 -9.24 -2.41
C LYS A 160 12.10 -8.36 -2.68
N ALA A 161 12.29 -7.29 -1.92
CA ALA A 161 13.36 -6.32 -2.11
C ALA A 161 14.75 -6.90 -1.81
N ALA A 162 14.85 -7.85 -0.88
CA ALA A 162 16.10 -8.55 -0.55
C ALA A 162 16.37 -9.77 -1.45
N GLY A 163 15.41 -10.18 -2.28
CA GLY A 163 15.54 -11.33 -3.15
C GLY A 163 16.56 -11.10 -4.28
N PRO A 164 17.17 -12.16 -4.83
CA PRO A 164 18.15 -12.05 -5.90
C PRO A 164 17.53 -11.73 -7.27
N ALA A 165 16.22 -11.89 -7.42
CA ALA A 165 15.50 -11.63 -8.66
C ALA A 165 14.98 -10.18 -8.70
N PRO A 166 14.91 -9.56 -9.90
CA PRO A 166 14.26 -8.27 -10.07
C PRO A 166 12.82 -8.29 -9.52
N MET A 167 12.42 -7.20 -8.89
CA MET A 167 11.08 -7.09 -8.32
C MET A 167 10.02 -7.07 -9.42
N THR A 168 9.02 -7.94 -9.31
CA THR A 168 7.87 -8.01 -10.21
C THR A 168 6.57 -7.77 -9.45
N SER A 169 5.54 -7.28 -10.15
CA SER A 169 4.20 -7.14 -9.58
C SER A 169 3.50 -8.51 -9.50
N ASP A 170 2.78 -8.76 -8.40
CA ASP A 170 1.97 -9.97 -8.22
C ASP A 170 0.63 -9.92 -8.97
N LEU A 171 0.30 -8.79 -9.62
CA LEU A 171 -0.82 -8.61 -10.54
C LEU A 171 -0.32 -8.09 -11.90
N GLY A 172 -0.98 -8.51 -12.99
CA GLY A 172 -0.42 -8.50 -14.33
C GLY A 172 -0.86 -7.39 -15.30
N ASP A 173 -1.64 -6.39 -14.87
CA ASP A 173 -2.18 -5.38 -15.79
C ASP A 173 -1.29 -4.13 -15.82
N SER A 174 -0.62 -3.87 -16.95
CA SER A 174 0.35 -2.76 -17.12
C SER A 174 -0.27 -1.46 -17.65
N VAL A 175 -1.40 -1.53 -18.35
CA VAL A 175 -2.15 -0.35 -18.78
C VAL A 175 -3.23 -0.05 -17.76
N CYS A 176 -3.07 1.05 -17.01
CA CYS A 176 -3.96 1.38 -15.92
C CYS A 176 -4.14 2.88 -15.73
N LEU A 177 -5.16 3.21 -14.93
CA LEU A 177 -5.23 4.43 -14.15
C LEU A 177 -4.62 4.15 -12.77
N ASN A 178 -3.44 4.71 -12.51
CA ASN A 178 -2.74 4.58 -11.24
C ASN A 178 -3.28 5.59 -10.22
N LEU A 179 -3.94 5.08 -9.17
CA LEU A 179 -4.60 5.91 -8.16
C LEU A 179 -3.60 6.51 -7.16
N LEU A 180 -2.44 5.87 -6.95
CA LEU A 180 -1.34 6.49 -6.18
C LEU A 180 -0.74 7.67 -6.95
N GLY A 181 -0.56 7.53 -8.25
CA GLY A 181 -0.16 8.63 -9.14
C GLY A 181 -1.15 9.78 -9.10
N ALA A 182 -2.45 9.49 -9.15
CA ALA A 182 -3.51 10.49 -9.00
C ALA A 182 -3.46 11.18 -7.63
N ALA A 183 -3.23 10.43 -6.55
CA ALA A 183 -3.12 10.97 -5.20
C ALA A 183 -1.89 11.87 -5.02
N LEU A 184 -0.73 11.50 -5.60
CA LEU A 184 0.49 12.31 -5.62
C LEU A 184 0.24 13.66 -6.31
N LEU A 185 -0.34 13.65 -7.52
CA LEU A 185 -0.71 14.86 -8.25
C LEU A 185 -1.67 15.73 -7.43
N ARG A 186 -2.71 15.12 -6.87
CA ARG A 186 -3.74 15.81 -6.07
C ARG A 186 -3.19 16.46 -4.80
N THR A 187 -2.11 15.93 -4.25
CA THR A 187 -1.51 16.42 -2.99
C THR A 187 -0.28 17.30 -3.21
N GLY A 188 0.09 17.57 -4.46
CA GLY A 188 1.15 18.53 -4.81
C GLY A 188 2.56 17.96 -4.75
N TRP A 189 2.72 16.63 -4.77
CA TRP A 189 4.05 16.03 -4.88
C TRP A 189 4.70 16.39 -6.22
N PRO A 190 6.04 16.53 -6.27
CA PRO A 190 6.75 16.96 -7.47
C PRO A 190 6.88 15.82 -8.50
N VAL A 191 5.75 15.43 -9.10
CA VAL A 191 5.65 14.38 -10.12
C VAL A 191 4.98 14.89 -11.39
N GLY A 192 5.33 14.31 -12.54
CA GLY A 192 4.68 14.62 -13.82
C GLY A 192 3.40 13.82 -14.03
N VAL A 193 2.50 14.30 -14.90
CA VAL A 193 1.19 13.66 -15.19
C VAL A 193 1.31 12.20 -15.66
N GLY A 194 2.46 11.80 -16.21
CA GLY A 194 2.73 10.43 -16.64
C GLY A 194 2.56 9.37 -15.54
N VAL A 195 2.63 9.76 -14.26
CA VAL A 195 2.35 8.85 -13.13
C VAL A 195 0.96 8.23 -13.17
N LEU A 196 -0.01 8.85 -13.86
CA LEU A 196 -1.36 8.31 -14.02
C LEU A 196 -1.40 7.01 -14.82
N SER A 197 -0.39 6.78 -15.68
CA SER A 197 -0.28 5.58 -16.53
C SER A 197 0.87 4.66 -16.12
N GLN A 198 1.64 5.04 -15.09
CA GLN A 198 2.70 4.17 -14.60
C GLN A 198 2.09 2.93 -13.95
N PRO A 199 2.58 1.72 -14.24
CA PRO A 199 2.17 0.52 -13.53
C PRO A 199 2.30 0.69 -12.02
N CYS A 200 1.43 0.02 -11.26
CA CYS A 200 1.51 -0.01 -9.79
C CYS A 200 2.11 -1.35 -9.36
N LEU A 201 3.19 -1.33 -8.58
CA LEU A 201 3.70 -2.53 -7.96
C LEU A 201 2.64 -3.08 -6.99
N VAL A 202 2.22 -4.31 -7.20
CA VAL A 202 1.39 -5.04 -6.24
C VAL A 202 2.21 -6.08 -5.51
N VAL A 203 2.16 -6.01 -4.18
CA VAL A 203 2.79 -6.98 -3.29
C VAL A 203 1.73 -7.76 -2.54
N ARG A 204 1.60 -9.04 -2.89
CA ARG A 204 0.64 -9.95 -2.29
C ARG A 204 1.20 -10.64 -1.06
N ALA A 205 0.51 -10.47 0.06
CA ALA A 205 0.78 -11.20 1.30
C ALA A 205 -0.41 -12.08 1.71
N GLN A 206 -0.13 -13.04 2.59
CA GLN A 206 -1.19 -13.79 3.28
C GLN A 206 -1.63 -13.00 4.51
N PRO A 207 -2.92 -13.04 4.88
CA PRO A 207 -3.39 -12.43 6.11
C PRO A 207 -2.68 -13.04 7.32
N ALA A 208 -2.47 -12.23 8.36
CA ALA A 208 -2.02 -12.78 9.62
C ALA A 208 -3.10 -13.70 10.21
N LEU A 209 -2.72 -14.92 10.59
CA LEU A 209 -3.60 -15.82 11.34
C LEU A 209 -3.55 -15.41 12.82
N SER A 210 -4.63 -14.86 13.36
CA SER A 210 -4.75 -14.71 14.82
C SER A 210 -5.14 -16.07 15.42
N GLY A 211 -4.18 -16.82 15.98
CA GLY A 211 -4.49 -18.07 16.65
C GLY A 211 -3.32 -19.03 16.91
N ALA A 212 -2.41 -18.64 17.80
CA ALA A 212 -1.75 -19.56 18.74
C ALA A 212 -1.27 -18.74 19.93
N VAL A 213 -2.10 -18.63 20.97
CA VAL A 213 -1.59 -18.29 22.29
C VAL A 213 -0.71 -19.47 22.68
N SER A 214 0.61 -19.28 22.69
CA SER A 214 1.53 -20.22 23.30
C SER A 214 1.17 -20.32 24.78
N ALA A 215 0.66 -21.49 25.18
CA ALA A 215 0.55 -21.89 26.58
C ALA A 215 1.95 -22.13 27.16
#